data_AF-A0A519KLA8-F1
#
_entry.id   AF-A0A519KLA8-F1
#
_cell.length_a   1.000
_cell.length_b   1.000
_cell.length_c   1.000
_cell.angle_alpha   90.00
_cell.angle_beta   90.00
_cell.angle_gamma   90.00
#
_symmetry.space_group_name_H-M   'P 1'
#
loop_
_entity.id
_entity.type
_entity.pdbx_description
1 polymer ?
#
loop_
_entity_poly.entity_id
_entity_poly.type
_entity_poly.pdbx_seq_one_letter_code
_entity_poly.pdbx_strand_id
1 'polypeptide(L)'
;METENIVERLTKYEFETTNVYTGFRSVGEARKFAEERNGRLMEVGFLDGNDNPAEDDSQNLIAENKYYKAFAGPDYRILHSSDEGFQEVAEKLKERKNELTEKSPDEKYISDSDPLLEEDPVIILFKDQVQEITSRERSKYLMHTKVYELAVSVPKTDS
;
A
#
# COMPACT_ATOMS: atom_id res chain seq x y z
N MET A 1 4.17 23.04 11.02
CA MET A 1 3.85 21.75 10.39
C MET A 1 2.63 22.01 9.53
N GLU A 2 2.78 21.94 8.21
CA GLU A 2 1.62 21.99 7.32
C GLU A 2 0.78 20.75 7.59
N THR A 3 -0.48 20.94 7.96
CA THR A 3 -1.42 19.83 8.10
C THR A 3 -1.75 19.37 6.69
N GLU A 4 -1.10 18.32 6.22
CA GLU A 4 -1.38 17.70 4.92
C GLU A 4 -2.89 17.47 4.79
N ASN A 5 -3.50 17.89 3.68
CA ASN A 5 -4.92 17.67 3.44
C ASN A 5 -5.14 16.19 3.13
N ILE A 6 -5.57 15.44 4.14
CA ILE A 6 -5.79 13.99 4.02
C ILE A 6 -6.65 13.61 2.81
N VAL A 7 -7.63 14.44 2.43
CA VAL A 7 -8.52 14.16 1.29
C VAL A 7 -7.79 14.17 -0.03
N GLU A 8 -6.77 15.04 -0.19
CA GLU A 8 -5.99 15.13 -1.42
C GLU A 8 -5.05 13.92 -1.60
N ARG A 9 -4.69 13.26 -0.50
CA ARG A 9 -3.82 12.09 -0.48
C ARG A 9 -4.59 10.77 -0.69
N LEU A 10 -5.82 10.68 -0.22
CA LEU A 10 -6.63 9.46 -0.31
C LEU A 10 -7.15 9.23 -1.73
N THR A 11 -7.23 7.97 -2.13
CA THR A 11 -7.90 7.57 -3.37
C THR A 11 -9.41 7.52 -3.11
N LYS A 12 -10.20 8.19 -3.95
CA LYS A 12 -11.66 8.24 -3.85
C LYS A 12 -12.31 7.43 -4.97
N TYR A 13 -13.18 6.51 -4.58
CA TYR A 13 -14.03 5.73 -5.48
C TYR A 13 -15.49 6.15 -5.28
N GLU A 14 -16.15 6.54 -6.37
CA GLU A 14 -17.52 7.03 -6.32
C GLU A 14 -18.51 5.90 -6.64
N PHE A 15 -19.41 5.63 -5.69
CA PHE A 15 -20.56 4.74 -5.86
C PHE A 15 -21.85 5.55 -5.93
N GLU A 16 -22.98 4.91 -6.21
CA GLU A 16 -24.27 5.62 -6.37
C GLU A 16 -24.61 6.48 -5.15
N THR A 17 -24.53 5.91 -3.95
CA THR A 17 -24.97 6.55 -2.69
C THR A 17 -23.83 6.88 -1.72
N THR A 18 -22.61 6.42 -2.01
CA THR A 18 -21.46 6.59 -1.11
C THR A 18 -20.19 6.92 -1.89
N ASN A 19 -19.20 7.46 -1.19
CA ASN A 19 -17.82 7.52 -1.66
C ASN A 19 -16.99 6.61 -0.76
N VAL A 20 -16.19 5.75 -1.37
CA VAL A 20 -15.22 4.92 -0.65
C VAL A 20 -13.86 5.57 -0.78
N TYR A 21 -13.18 5.76 0.35
CA TYR A 21 -11.83 6.28 0.40
C TYR A 21 -10.88 5.17 0.81
N THR A 22 -9.74 5.05 0.13
CA THR A 22 -8.65 4.12 0.50
C THR A 22 -7.31 4.85 0.54
N GLY A 23 -6.24 4.11 0.83
CA GLY A 23 -4.89 4.66 0.90
C GLY A 23 -4.49 5.19 2.29
N PHE A 24 -5.23 4.84 3.35
CA PHE A 24 -4.87 5.22 4.73
C PHE A 24 -3.51 4.64 5.15
N ARG A 25 -2.78 5.36 6.00
CA ARG A 25 -1.47 4.96 6.55
C ARG A 25 -1.59 4.24 7.90
N SER A 26 -2.78 4.22 8.50
CA SER A 26 -3.06 3.50 9.75
C SER A 26 -4.55 3.31 9.99
N VAL A 27 -4.90 2.34 10.84
CA VAL A 27 -6.28 2.16 11.32
C VAL A 27 -6.78 3.37 12.10
N GLY A 28 -5.90 4.04 12.87
CA GLY A 28 -6.25 5.24 13.62
C GLY A 28 -6.63 6.42 12.72
N GLU A 29 -5.89 6.62 11.63
CA GLU A 29 -6.20 7.66 10.63
C GLU A 29 -7.55 7.41 9.98
N ALA A 30 -7.82 6.19 9.53
CA ALA A 30 -9.09 5.82 8.90
C ALA A 30 -10.27 5.95 9.86
N ARG A 31 -10.10 5.51 11.12
CA ARG A 31 -11.12 5.65 12.17
C ARG A 31 -11.49 7.11 12.40
N LYS A 32 -10.49 7.98 12.54
CA LYS A 32 -10.70 9.42 12.71
C LYS A 32 -11.43 10.02 11.50
N PHE A 33 -11.02 9.67 10.28
CA PHE A 33 -11.67 10.13 9.06
C PHE A 33 -13.13 9.68 8.97
N ALA A 34 -13.44 8.45 9.38
CA ALA A 34 -14.80 7.92 9.45
C ALA A 34 -15.64 8.70 10.49
N GLU A 35 -15.12 8.92 11.69
CA GLU A 35 -15.81 9.68 12.75
C GLU A 35 -16.13 11.12 12.32
N GLU A 36 -15.16 11.83 11.72
CA GLU A 36 -15.32 13.21 11.29
C GLU A 36 -16.33 13.40 10.14
N ARG A 37 -16.55 12.35 9.34
CA ARG A 37 -17.40 12.41 8.13
C ARG A 37 -18.66 11.57 8.23
N ASN A 38 -18.99 11.07 9.43
CA ASN A 38 -20.11 10.15 9.64
C ASN A 38 -20.05 8.93 8.69
N GLY A 39 -18.84 8.44 8.45
CA GLY A 39 -18.54 7.29 7.59
C GLY A 39 -18.43 5.98 8.36
N ARG A 40 -18.31 4.89 7.62
CA ARG A 40 -18.12 3.52 8.12
C ARG A 40 -16.71 3.05 7.76
N LEU A 41 -15.95 2.66 8.79
CA LEU A 41 -14.68 1.94 8.61
C LEU A 41 -14.98 0.53 8.09
N MET A 42 -14.29 0.12 7.03
CA MET A 42 -14.49 -1.17 6.37
C MET A 42 -13.19 -1.65 5.69
N GLU A 43 -13.21 -2.86 5.14
CA GLU A 43 -12.11 -3.44 4.37
C GLU A 43 -12.56 -3.63 2.92
N VAL A 44 -11.65 -3.45 1.99
CA VAL A 44 -11.91 -3.68 0.55
C VAL A 44 -10.83 -4.54 -0.07
N GLY A 45 -11.23 -5.33 -1.06
CA GLY A 45 -10.36 -6.10 -1.92
C GLY A 45 -10.36 -5.57 -3.36
N PHE A 46 -9.17 -5.53 -3.96
CA PHE A 46 -8.93 -5.40 -5.40
C PHE A 46 -8.55 -6.79 -5.92
N LEU A 47 -9.52 -7.48 -6.50
CA LEU A 47 -9.45 -8.95 -6.67
C LEU A 47 -9.31 -9.40 -8.13
N ASP A 48 -9.56 -8.50 -9.08
CA ASP A 48 -9.65 -8.77 -10.51
C ASP A 48 -8.47 -8.19 -11.30
N GLY A 49 -7.44 -7.70 -10.62
CA GLY A 49 -6.30 -7.01 -11.24
C GLY A 49 -6.63 -5.60 -11.75
N ASN A 50 -7.78 -5.05 -11.35
CA ASN A 50 -8.18 -3.69 -11.64
C ASN A 50 -8.39 -2.90 -10.34
N ASP A 51 -8.45 -1.58 -10.50
CA ASP A 51 -8.67 -0.63 -9.40
C ASP A 51 -10.17 -0.45 -9.10
N ASN A 52 -10.84 -1.58 -8.83
CA ASN A 52 -12.27 -1.64 -8.53
C ASN A 52 -12.46 -2.25 -7.14
N PRO A 53 -12.57 -1.44 -6.07
CA PRO A 53 -12.67 -1.99 -4.72
C PRO A 53 -14.04 -2.65 -4.51
N ALA A 54 -14.01 -3.85 -3.92
CA ALA A 54 -15.19 -4.54 -3.41
C ALA A 54 -15.08 -4.70 -1.89
N GLU A 55 -16.19 -4.59 -1.15
CA GLU A 55 -16.19 -4.88 0.30
C GLU A 55 -15.76 -6.33 0.54
N ASP A 56 -14.67 -6.50 1.29
CA ASP A 56 -14.06 -7.81 1.58
C ASP A 56 -13.25 -7.72 2.87
N ASP A 57 -13.71 -8.40 3.92
CA ASP A 57 -13.09 -8.48 5.25
C ASP A 57 -12.34 -9.81 5.50
N SER A 58 -12.17 -10.64 4.46
CA SER A 58 -11.58 -11.98 4.58
C SER A 58 -10.14 -11.97 5.10
N GLN A 59 -9.44 -10.83 5.00
CA GLN A 59 -8.07 -10.67 5.46
C GLN A 59 -7.94 -10.05 6.86
N ASN A 60 -9.05 -9.68 7.51
CA ASN A 60 -9.09 -9.24 8.90
C ASN A 60 -8.12 -8.07 9.20
N LEU A 61 -7.95 -7.12 8.28
CA LEU A 61 -7.03 -5.99 8.42
C LEU A 61 -7.31 -5.19 9.70
N ILE A 62 -8.58 -4.86 9.96
CA ILE A 62 -8.98 -4.07 11.12
C ILE A 62 -8.64 -4.83 12.42
N ALA A 63 -8.94 -6.12 12.47
CA ALA A 63 -8.70 -6.95 13.65
C ALA A 63 -7.20 -7.13 13.93
N GLU A 64 -6.38 -7.20 12.88
CA GLU A 64 -4.93 -7.29 12.97
C GLU A 64 -4.23 -5.93 13.10
N ASN A 65 -4.99 -4.82 13.17
CA ASN A 65 -4.47 -3.47 13.16
C ASN A 65 -3.54 -3.16 11.95
N LYS A 66 -3.86 -3.74 10.80
CA LYS A 66 -3.20 -3.51 9.51
C LYS A 66 -4.09 -2.64 8.61
N TYR A 67 -3.47 -2.00 7.63
CA TYR A 67 -4.16 -1.17 6.64
C TYR A 67 -3.94 -1.63 5.20
N TYR A 68 -3.05 -2.59 4.99
CA TYR A 68 -2.74 -3.17 3.69
C TYR A 68 -2.28 -4.62 3.86
N LYS A 69 -2.71 -5.48 2.94
CA LYS A 69 -2.15 -6.81 2.67
C LYS A 69 -2.25 -7.09 1.18
N ALA A 70 -1.34 -7.91 0.66
CA ALA A 70 -1.42 -8.38 -0.71
C ALA A 70 -1.01 -9.85 -0.82
N PHE A 71 -1.62 -10.56 -1.77
CA PHE A 71 -1.37 -11.98 -2.00
C PHE A 71 -1.32 -12.29 -3.50
N ALA A 72 -0.23 -12.90 -3.97
CA ALA A 72 -0.04 -13.30 -5.37
C ALA A 72 0.11 -14.82 -5.57
N GLY A 73 -0.23 -15.63 -4.56
CA GLY A 73 -0.05 -17.09 -4.59
C GLY A 73 0.92 -17.59 -3.51
N PRO A 74 1.00 -18.91 -3.29
CA PRO A 74 1.76 -19.49 -2.17
C PRO A 74 3.29 -19.36 -2.32
N ASP A 75 3.80 -19.23 -3.55
CA ASP A 75 5.23 -19.05 -3.81
C ASP A 75 5.69 -17.59 -3.65
N TYR A 76 4.73 -16.67 -3.49
CA TYR A 76 4.99 -15.25 -3.38
C TYR A 76 4.87 -14.76 -1.95
N ARG A 77 5.80 -13.91 -1.56
CA ARG A 77 5.72 -13.13 -0.32
C ARG A 77 5.79 -11.65 -0.69
N ILE A 78 4.74 -10.92 -0.33
CA ILE A 78 4.65 -9.48 -0.56
C ILE A 78 4.83 -8.79 0.79
N LEU A 79 5.80 -7.88 0.86
CA LEU A 79 6.12 -7.15 2.08
C LEU A 79 5.86 -5.67 1.87
N HIS A 80 4.97 -5.13 2.68
CA HIS A 80 4.79 -3.70 2.82
C HIS A 80 5.82 -3.12 3.80
N SER A 81 6.11 -1.82 3.71
CA SER A 81 7.03 -1.12 4.61
C SER A 81 6.72 -1.30 6.11
N SER A 82 5.45 -1.55 6.45
CA SER A 82 4.99 -1.82 7.81
C SER A 82 5.08 -3.28 8.24
N ASP A 83 5.39 -4.21 7.33
CA ASP A 83 5.44 -5.63 7.63
C ASP A 83 6.78 -6.04 8.24
N GLU A 84 6.71 -7.04 9.11
CA GLU A 84 7.89 -7.68 9.68
C GLU A 84 8.77 -8.29 8.57
N GLY A 85 10.08 -8.07 8.67
CA GLY A 85 11.07 -8.53 7.70
C GLY A 85 11.23 -7.62 6.46
N PHE A 86 10.41 -6.58 6.28
CA PHE A 86 10.63 -5.61 5.20
C PHE A 86 12.02 -4.96 5.30
N GLN A 87 12.37 -4.45 6.48
CA GLN A 87 13.65 -3.76 6.71
C GLN A 87 14.85 -4.67 6.44
N GLU A 88 14.79 -5.93 6.87
CA GLU A 88 15.86 -6.90 6.63
C GLU A 88 16.08 -7.14 5.13
N VAL A 89 15.00 -7.27 4.35
CA VAL A 89 15.10 -7.46 2.90
C VAL A 89 15.58 -6.17 2.21
N ALA A 90 15.11 -5.01 2.64
CA ALA A 90 15.54 -3.71 2.13
C ALA A 90 17.03 -3.44 2.38
N GLU A 91 17.54 -3.77 3.56
CA GLU A 91 18.97 -3.66 3.89
C GLU A 91 19.83 -4.56 3.00
N LYS A 92 19.46 -5.84 2.85
CA LYS A 92 20.16 -6.79 1.95
C LYS A 92 20.18 -6.29 0.50
N LEU A 93 19.11 -5.65 0.04
CA LEU A 93 19.05 -5.05 -1.30
C LEU A 93 20.01 -3.86 -1.43
N LYS A 94 20.08 -3.00 -0.40
CA LYS A 94 20.99 -1.85 -0.37
C LYS A 94 22.45 -2.28 -0.33
N GLU A 95 22.78 -3.30 0.45
CA GLU A 95 24.12 -3.90 0.51
C GLU A 95 24.55 -4.44 -0.87
N ARG A 96 23.72 -5.27 -1.52
CA ARG A 96 24.01 -5.78 -2.88
C ARG A 96 24.17 -4.66 -3.90
N LYS A 97 23.34 -3.61 -3.84
CA LYS A 97 23.47 -2.45 -4.73
C LYS A 97 24.82 -1.77 -4.54
N ASN A 98 25.26 -1.58 -3.29
CA ASN A 98 26.55 -0.97 -2.97
C ASN A 98 27.73 -1.83 -3.42
N GLU A 99 27.65 -3.17 -3.29
CA GLU A 99 28.69 -4.09 -3.77
C GLU A 99 28.81 -4.08 -5.31
N LEU A 100 27.69 -3.97 -6.02
CA LEU A 100 27.67 -3.86 -7.49
C LEU A 100 28.09 -2.48 -7.98
N THR A 101 27.94 -1.44 -7.14
CA THR A 101 28.34 -0.07 -7.44
C THR A 101 29.59 0.33 -6.66
N GLU A 102 30.75 -0.29 -6.97
CA GLU A 102 32.09 0.31 -6.78
C GLU A 102 32.22 1.61 -7.62
N LYS A 103 31.30 2.54 -7.43
CA LYS A 103 31.18 3.78 -8.19
C LYS A 103 31.66 4.93 -7.33
N SER A 104 32.40 5.84 -7.96
CA SER A 104 32.96 7.06 -7.37
C SER A 104 31.89 7.84 -6.59
N PRO A 105 32.26 8.64 -5.57
CA PRO A 105 31.32 9.45 -4.78
C PRO A 105 30.30 10.27 -5.61
N ASP A 106 30.69 10.68 -6.82
CA ASP A 106 29.88 11.50 -7.73
C ASP A 106 28.74 10.72 -8.43
N GLU A 107 28.86 9.40 -8.62
CA GLU A 107 27.81 8.58 -9.27
C GLU A 107 26.70 8.14 -8.29
N LYS A 108 26.90 8.31 -6.98
CA LYS A 108 25.85 8.08 -5.96
C LYS A 108 24.66 9.02 -6.10
N TYR A 109 24.85 10.19 -6.73
CA TYR A 109 23.82 11.21 -6.92
C TYR A 109 22.90 10.96 -8.13
N ILE A 110 23.18 9.98 -8.99
CA ILE A 110 22.43 9.78 -10.25
C ILE A 110 21.27 8.76 -10.10
N SER A 111 21.06 8.18 -8.91
CA SER A 111 19.92 7.28 -8.66
C SER A 111 18.72 8.03 -8.10
N ASP A 112 18.16 8.99 -8.85
CA ASP A 112 16.90 9.70 -8.53
C ASP A 112 15.65 8.79 -8.50
N SER A 113 15.82 7.46 -8.54
CA SER A 113 14.72 6.50 -8.55
C SER A 113 15.14 5.19 -7.89
N ASP A 114 15.68 5.24 -6.67
CA ASP A 114 15.72 4.02 -5.86
C ASP A 114 14.26 3.67 -5.52
N PRO A 115 13.71 2.52 -5.97
CA PRO A 115 12.32 2.16 -5.68
C PRO A 115 12.04 2.01 -4.18
N LEU A 116 13.09 1.84 -3.35
CA LEU A 116 12.99 1.87 -1.90
C LEU A 116 12.72 3.27 -1.32
N LEU A 117 12.87 4.32 -2.12
CA LEU A 117 12.55 5.71 -1.77
C LEU A 117 11.14 6.13 -2.22
N GLU A 118 10.36 5.24 -2.84
CA GLU A 118 8.94 5.50 -3.08
C GLU A 118 8.22 5.72 -1.75
N GLU A 119 7.21 6.60 -1.71
CA GLU A 119 6.54 6.97 -0.45
C GLU A 119 5.84 5.81 0.27
N ASP A 120 5.49 4.74 -0.47
CA ASP A 120 4.74 3.60 0.05
C ASP A 120 5.23 2.27 -0.55
N PRO A 121 6.47 1.85 -0.22
CA PRO A 121 7.17 0.81 -0.94
C PRO A 121 6.69 -0.59 -0.55
N VAL A 122 6.65 -1.46 -1.55
CA VAL A 122 6.28 -2.87 -1.48
C VAL A 122 7.39 -3.70 -2.14
N ILE A 123 7.87 -4.72 -1.44
CA ILE A 123 8.85 -5.68 -1.98
C ILE A 123 8.13 -6.99 -2.30
N ILE A 124 8.30 -7.47 -3.53
CA ILE A 124 7.76 -8.75 -4.00
C ILE A 124 8.88 -9.77 -4.06
N LEU A 125 8.71 -10.87 -3.32
CA LEU A 125 9.61 -12.01 -3.30
C LEU A 125 8.92 -13.20 -3.99
N PHE A 126 9.65 -13.88 -4.86
CA PHE A 126 9.27 -15.20 -5.38
C PHE A 126 10.28 -16.22 -4.87
N LYS A 127 9.82 -17.22 -4.09
CA LYS A 127 10.69 -18.23 -3.47
C LYS A 127 11.89 -17.59 -2.73
N ASP A 128 11.59 -16.61 -1.88
CA ASP A 128 12.54 -15.82 -1.07
C ASP A 128 13.57 -15.00 -1.86
N GLN A 129 13.42 -14.87 -3.17
CA GLN A 129 14.25 -14.00 -4.01
C GLN A 129 13.47 -12.76 -4.40
N VAL A 130 14.09 -11.60 -4.23
CA VAL A 130 13.48 -10.32 -4.63
C VAL A 130 13.29 -10.34 -6.13
N GLN A 131 12.04 -10.24 -6.55
CA GLN A 131 11.64 -10.18 -7.95
C GLN A 131 11.43 -8.73 -8.38
N GLU A 132 10.74 -7.94 -7.55
CA GLU A 132 10.35 -6.56 -7.89
C GLU A 132 10.20 -5.72 -6.62
N ILE A 133 10.41 -4.41 -6.76
CA ILE A 133 10.08 -3.39 -5.77
C ILE A 133 9.16 -2.39 -6.46
N THR A 134 8.06 -2.06 -5.81
CA THR A 134 6.97 -1.26 -6.38
C THR A 134 6.30 -0.45 -5.27
N SER A 135 5.20 0.24 -5.58
CA SER A 135 4.38 0.91 -4.58
C SER A 135 3.13 0.11 -4.24
N ARG A 136 2.52 0.42 -3.09
CA ARG A 136 1.20 -0.06 -2.71
C ARG A 136 0.18 0.09 -3.85
N GLU A 137 0.09 1.27 -4.46
CA GLU A 137 -0.87 1.51 -5.54
C GLU A 137 -0.57 0.69 -6.79
N ARG A 138 0.70 0.64 -7.22
CA ARG A 138 1.08 -0.16 -8.39
C ARG A 138 0.85 -1.64 -8.18
N SER A 139 0.93 -2.13 -6.94
CA SER A 139 0.70 -3.55 -6.62
C SER A 139 -0.68 -4.07 -7.00
N LYS A 140 -1.70 -3.20 -7.07
CA LYS A 140 -3.08 -3.55 -7.50
C LYS A 140 -3.14 -4.05 -8.94
N TYR A 141 -2.19 -3.64 -9.77
CA TYR A 141 -2.12 -3.95 -11.20
C TYR A 141 -1.11 -5.07 -11.52
N LEU A 142 -0.37 -5.57 -10.52
CA LEU A 142 0.66 -6.58 -10.73
C LEU A 142 0.07 -7.98 -10.63
N MET A 143 0.27 -8.80 -11.67
CA MET A 143 -0.03 -10.24 -11.67
C MET A 143 -1.48 -10.56 -11.23
N HIS A 144 -1.76 -11.80 -10.83
CA HIS A 144 -3.02 -12.17 -10.15
C HIS A 144 -3.01 -11.77 -8.66
N THR A 145 -2.42 -10.61 -8.34
CA THR A 145 -2.31 -10.15 -6.95
C THR A 145 -3.68 -9.69 -6.46
N LYS A 146 -4.11 -10.25 -5.35
CA LYS A 146 -5.25 -9.77 -4.59
C LYS A 146 -4.73 -8.79 -3.56
N VAL A 147 -5.13 -7.53 -3.69
CA VAL A 147 -4.74 -6.47 -2.75
C VAL A 147 -5.92 -6.19 -1.84
N TYR A 148 -5.66 -6.03 -0.56
CA TYR A 148 -6.65 -5.70 0.44
C TYR A 148 -6.21 -4.43 1.16
N GLU A 149 -7.12 -3.47 1.26
CA GLU A 149 -6.87 -2.19 1.89
C GLU A 149 -7.95 -1.86 2.93
N LEU A 150 -7.54 -1.10 3.93
CA LEU A 150 -8.49 -0.43 4.80
C LEU A 150 -9.17 0.71 4.04
N ALA A 151 -10.48 0.83 4.23
CA ALA A 151 -11.29 1.83 3.57
C ALA A 151 -12.28 2.51 4.53
N VAL A 152 -12.77 3.67 4.10
CA VAL A 152 -13.88 4.36 4.75
C VAL A 152 -14.94 4.66 3.71
N SER A 153 -16.15 4.14 3.91
CA SER A 153 -17.32 4.53 3.13
C SER A 153 -17.99 5.73 3.78
N VAL A 154 -18.18 6.80 3.02
CA VAL A 154 -18.84 8.03 3.46
C VAL A 154 -20.12 8.19 2.64
N PRO A 155 -21.30 8.36 3.28
CA PRO A 155 -22.53 8.62 2.55
C PRO A 155 -22.43 9.91 1.74
N LYS A 156 -22.94 9.90 0.51
CA LYS A 156 -23.14 11.15 -0.23
C LYS A 156 -24.27 11.90 0.46
N THR A 157 -24.00 13.13 0.89
CA THR A 157 -25.09 14.01 1.31
C THR A 157 -25.88 14.36 0.05
N ASP A 158 -27.10 13.86 -0.07
CA ASP A 158 -28.03 14.33 -1.09
C ASP A 158 -28.08 15.87 -0.98
N SER A 159 -27.70 16.55 -2.04
CA SER A 159 -27.77 18.01 -2.16
C SER A 159 -29.17 18.43 -2.58
#